data_AF-A0A958TA70-F1
#
_entry.id   AF-A0A958TA70-F1
#
_cell.length_a   1.000
_cell.length_b   1.000
_cell.length_c   1.000
_cell.angle_alpha   90.00
_cell.angle_beta   90.00
_cell.angle_gamma   90.00
#
_symmetry.space_group_name_H-M   'P 1'
#
loop_
_entity.id
_entity.type
_entity.pdbx_description
1 polymer ?
#
loop_
_entity_poly.entity_id
_entity_poly.type
_entity_poly.pdbx_seq_one_letter_code
_entity_poly.pdbx_strand_id
1 'polypeptide(L)'
;MPKKLGIIITDGVGFRNFILSNFLMEAQATFTEVVIYSCLPKNVYQEFNLDNVKIVELEVYPDTFYTWFFLKLKETAHLQLHKKGNFGIQDSIRINKTFNNSTRGYAKRFIFFFTRFLHSENWIQRFNRWQQYTFKTHPITKGYLTLLQTDAPDFLFFTHQRPPYIAPILYAAEQLKITTGAFIFSWDNLASKGRMAGNFDVYFVWSDLMKQELLQFYSLVRPEQIHVVGTPQFEPYVLERYYSSKTDFFNKFDLDPTLKTICFSCGDVSTSKNDPLYIETIALAIQSGILGNVNLIVRTSPAETPERFLYLKEKFPFIKWNYPKWELSRQGHQETWSQRVPTVGDIMNLRALLAFCDVFVNMCSTMSLDAICFDKPVVNPVFGNSGNELYDDQRFLKYAHYERVVKSGAVAIAKTKEALINAINEALEKPTLRLDKQEKLLKLQVG
;
A
#
# COMPACT_ATOMS: atom_id res chain seq x y z
N MET A 1 -1.92 -29.64 -14.65
CA MET A 1 -1.25 -28.65 -13.79
C MET A 1 -0.56 -27.64 -14.69
N PRO A 2 -0.63 -26.33 -14.41
CA PRO A 2 0.10 -25.34 -15.20
C PRO A 2 1.58 -25.65 -15.09
N LYS A 3 2.29 -25.65 -16.21
CA LYS A 3 3.72 -25.93 -16.24
C LYS A 3 4.52 -24.67 -15.97
N LYS A 4 4.06 -23.51 -16.47
CA LYS A 4 4.81 -22.25 -16.41
C LYS A 4 4.00 -21.11 -15.81
N LEU A 5 4.53 -20.50 -14.76
CA LEU A 5 3.97 -19.31 -14.12
C LEU A 5 4.74 -18.05 -14.56
N GLY A 6 4.05 -17.07 -15.12
CA GLY A 6 4.54 -15.71 -15.27
C GLY A 6 4.16 -14.85 -14.07
N ILE A 7 5.10 -14.11 -13.48
CA ILE A 7 4.88 -13.20 -12.36
C ILE A 7 5.27 -11.78 -12.78
N ILE A 8 4.32 -10.84 -12.75
CA ILE A 8 4.58 -9.41 -12.97
C ILE A 8 4.90 -8.74 -11.62
N ILE A 9 6.19 -8.56 -11.32
CA ILE A 9 6.63 -7.75 -10.18
C ILE A 9 6.60 -6.28 -10.59
N THR A 10 5.58 -5.58 -10.10
CA THR A 10 5.26 -4.22 -10.57
C THR A 10 6.11 -3.14 -9.91
N ASP A 11 6.39 -3.29 -8.62
CA ASP A 11 7.04 -2.27 -7.80
C ASP A 11 7.68 -2.89 -6.55
N GLY A 12 8.34 -2.07 -5.74
CA GLY A 12 8.94 -2.52 -4.49
C GLY A 12 7.95 -3.06 -3.45
N VAL A 13 6.66 -2.71 -3.52
CA VAL A 13 5.62 -3.30 -2.66
C VAL A 13 5.33 -4.73 -3.11
N GLY A 14 5.18 -4.96 -4.41
CA GLY A 14 5.09 -6.29 -5.00
C GLY A 14 6.32 -7.14 -4.67
N PHE A 15 7.52 -6.54 -4.75
CA PHE A 15 8.76 -7.20 -4.34
C PHE A 15 8.73 -7.61 -2.86
N ARG A 16 8.38 -6.69 -1.96
CA ARG A 16 8.22 -6.99 -0.52
C ARG A 16 7.27 -8.15 -0.27
N ASN A 17 6.14 -8.14 -0.95
CA ASN A 17 5.04 -9.04 -0.67
C ASN A 17 5.25 -10.42 -1.31
N PHE A 18 5.97 -10.55 -2.42
CA PHE A 18 6.07 -11.82 -3.17
C PHE A 18 7.49 -12.36 -3.32
N ILE A 19 8.52 -11.53 -3.13
CA ILE A 19 9.93 -11.95 -3.19
C ILE A 19 10.51 -12.10 -1.77
N LEU A 20 10.14 -11.20 -0.84
CA LEU A 20 10.55 -11.31 0.57
C LEU A 20 9.60 -12.17 1.42
N SER A 21 8.74 -12.96 0.79
CA SER A 21 7.82 -13.91 1.43
C SER A 21 8.15 -15.34 0.99
N ASN A 22 7.43 -16.37 1.43
CA ASN A 22 7.66 -17.72 0.90
C ASN A 22 7.03 -17.94 -0.48
N PHE A 23 6.29 -16.97 -1.01
CA PHE A 23 5.59 -17.13 -2.30
C PHE A 23 6.50 -17.63 -3.42
N LEU A 24 7.68 -17.02 -3.61
CA LEU A 24 8.61 -17.45 -4.65
C LEU A 24 9.13 -18.87 -4.42
N MET A 25 9.36 -19.26 -3.17
CA MET A 25 9.78 -20.62 -2.82
C MET A 25 8.71 -21.65 -3.18
N GLU A 26 7.46 -21.37 -2.80
CA GLU A 26 6.31 -22.24 -3.11
C GLU A 26 6.03 -22.30 -4.63
N ALA A 27 6.20 -21.17 -5.33
CA ALA A 27 6.08 -21.12 -6.79
C ALA A 27 7.14 -21.98 -7.48
N GLN A 28 8.40 -21.91 -7.04
CA GLN A 28 9.48 -22.75 -7.57
C GLN A 28 9.23 -24.24 -7.34
N ALA A 29 8.65 -24.61 -6.19
CA ALA A 29 8.30 -26.00 -5.88
C ALA A 29 7.07 -26.52 -6.64
N THR A 30 6.14 -25.62 -7.01
CA THR A 30 4.86 -26.00 -7.62
C THR A 30 4.91 -26.02 -9.15
N PHE A 31 5.63 -25.08 -9.77
CA PHE A 31 5.67 -24.90 -11.23
C PHE A 31 6.98 -25.41 -11.80
N THR A 32 6.95 -25.96 -13.02
CA THR A 32 8.16 -26.46 -13.68
C THR A 32 9.11 -25.33 -14.06
N GLU A 33 8.56 -24.14 -14.34
CA GLU A 33 9.32 -22.93 -14.64
C GLU A 33 8.56 -21.72 -14.12
N VAL A 34 9.29 -20.77 -13.53
CA VAL A 34 8.77 -19.46 -13.12
C VAL A 34 9.48 -18.38 -13.91
N VAL A 35 8.73 -17.46 -14.51
CA VAL A 35 9.28 -16.30 -15.20
C VAL A 35 8.84 -15.04 -14.49
N ILE A 36 9.79 -14.31 -13.90
CA ILE A 36 9.56 -12.99 -13.32
C ILE A 36 9.73 -11.94 -14.42
N TYR A 37 8.61 -11.33 -14.79
CA TYR A 37 8.54 -10.14 -15.63
C TYR A 37 8.57 -8.90 -14.72
N SER A 38 9.75 -8.32 -14.57
CA SER A 38 10.01 -7.29 -13.56
C SER A 38 9.93 -5.88 -14.14
N CYS A 39 9.09 -5.03 -13.56
CA CYS A 39 9.15 -3.58 -13.75
C CYS A 39 10.31 -2.94 -12.96
N LEU A 40 10.94 -3.68 -12.05
CA LEU A 40 12.17 -3.32 -11.35
C LEU A 40 13.42 -3.82 -12.11
N PRO A 41 14.59 -3.20 -11.93
CA PRO A 41 15.84 -3.67 -12.51
C PRO A 41 16.21 -5.10 -12.10
N LYS A 42 16.81 -5.90 -13.00
CA LYS A 42 17.17 -7.30 -12.72
C LYS A 42 18.15 -7.46 -11.54
N ASN A 43 18.98 -6.46 -11.25
CA ASN A 43 19.97 -6.55 -10.18
C ASN A 43 19.36 -6.66 -8.76
N VAL A 44 18.11 -6.21 -8.55
CA VAL A 44 17.47 -6.27 -7.22
C VAL A 44 17.16 -7.71 -6.78
N TYR A 45 17.29 -8.69 -7.68
CA TYR A 45 17.04 -10.10 -7.42
C TYR A 45 18.32 -10.94 -7.23
N GLN A 46 19.51 -10.34 -7.29
CA GLN A 46 20.78 -11.08 -7.32
C GLN A 46 21.05 -11.92 -6.05
N GLU A 47 20.47 -11.54 -4.92
CA GLU A 47 20.68 -12.20 -3.63
C GLU A 47 19.72 -13.37 -3.36
N PHE A 48 18.79 -13.66 -4.29
CA PHE A 48 17.77 -14.70 -4.11
C PHE A 48 18.15 -15.98 -4.84
N ASN A 49 17.75 -17.12 -4.28
CA ASN A 49 17.86 -18.40 -4.98
C ASN A 49 16.80 -18.48 -6.09
N LEU A 50 17.25 -18.77 -7.31
CA LEU A 50 16.49 -18.67 -8.56
C LEU A 50 16.71 -19.91 -9.45
N ASP A 51 16.80 -21.10 -8.85
CA ASP A 51 17.16 -22.36 -9.52
C ASP A 51 16.34 -22.64 -10.79
N ASN A 52 15.02 -22.41 -10.77
CA ASN A 52 14.12 -22.53 -11.92
C ASN A 52 13.37 -21.22 -12.24
N VAL A 53 14.00 -20.07 -11.94
CA VAL A 53 13.40 -18.74 -12.14
C VAL A 53 14.15 -17.95 -13.20
N LYS A 54 13.46 -17.62 -14.29
CA LYS A 54 13.95 -16.68 -15.30
C LYS A 54 13.52 -15.26 -14.93
N ILE A 55 14.46 -14.31 -14.89
CA ILE A 55 14.12 -12.89 -14.71
C ILE A 55 14.24 -12.14 -16.04
N VAL A 56 13.15 -11.48 -16.41
CA VAL A 56 13.04 -10.59 -17.56
C VAL A 56 12.69 -9.20 -17.07
N GLU A 57 13.59 -8.24 -17.29
CA GLU A 57 13.30 -6.83 -17.04
C GLU A 57 12.40 -6.27 -18.15
N LEU A 58 11.30 -5.63 -17.76
CA LEU A 58 10.33 -5.05 -18.68
C LEU A 58 10.70 -3.61 -19.04
N GLU A 59 10.59 -3.29 -20.33
CA GLU A 59 10.79 -1.93 -20.84
C GLU A 59 9.66 -0.99 -20.37
N VAL A 60 10.00 0.16 -19.82
CA VAL A 60 9.00 1.07 -19.24
C VAL A 60 8.15 1.70 -20.34
N TYR A 61 6.84 1.41 -20.32
CA TYR A 61 5.90 2.03 -21.26
C TYR A 61 5.72 3.53 -20.94
N PRO A 62 6.00 4.44 -21.90
CA PRO A 62 5.88 5.88 -21.67
C PRO A 62 4.43 6.33 -21.65
N ASP A 63 4.09 7.25 -20.75
CA ASP A 63 2.75 7.81 -20.64
C ASP A 63 2.41 8.78 -21.79
N THR A 64 1.90 8.24 -22.90
CA THR A 64 1.43 9.05 -24.04
C THR A 64 0.12 9.77 -23.73
N PHE A 65 -0.12 10.93 -24.33
CA PHE A 65 -1.31 11.73 -24.05
C PHE A 65 -2.63 10.97 -24.23
N TYR A 66 -2.79 10.21 -25.32
CA TYR A 66 -4.02 9.46 -25.58
C TYR A 66 -4.20 8.29 -24.62
N THR A 67 -3.12 7.58 -24.29
CA THR A 67 -3.14 6.51 -23.28
C THR A 67 -3.59 7.06 -21.93
N TRP A 68 -2.95 8.14 -21.48
CA TRP A 68 -3.31 8.89 -20.28
C TRP A 68 -4.77 9.34 -20.30
N PHE A 69 -5.23 9.88 -21.43
CA PHE A 69 -6.57 10.43 -21.57
C PHE A 69 -7.66 9.36 -21.38
N PHE A 70 -7.53 8.21 -22.04
CA PHE A 70 -8.49 7.12 -21.91
C PHE A 70 -8.41 6.43 -20.55
N LEU A 71 -7.21 6.26 -19.98
CA LEU A 71 -7.04 5.85 -18.60
C LEU A 71 -7.81 6.79 -17.66
N LYS A 72 -7.65 8.11 -17.84
CA LYS A 72 -8.26 9.09 -16.95
C LYS A 72 -9.77 9.17 -17.10
N LEU A 73 -10.30 8.97 -18.31
CA LEU A 73 -11.73 8.75 -18.54
C LEU A 73 -12.25 7.54 -17.77
N LYS A 74 -11.57 6.39 -17.89
CA LYS A 74 -11.92 5.14 -17.20
C LYS A 74 -11.92 5.32 -15.68
N GLU A 75 -10.87 5.91 -15.11
CA GLU A 75 -10.76 6.19 -13.67
C GLU A 75 -11.88 7.13 -13.20
N THR A 76 -12.09 8.24 -13.91
CA THR A 76 -13.05 9.26 -13.47
C THR A 76 -14.48 8.76 -13.59
N ALA A 77 -14.80 8.00 -14.65
CA ALA A 77 -16.08 7.31 -14.80
C ALA A 77 -16.35 6.34 -13.64
N HIS A 78 -15.38 5.51 -13.26
CA HIS A 78 -15.51 4.62 -12.11
C HIS A 78 -15.79 5.39 -10.81
N LEU A 79 -15.04 6.47 -10.55
CA LEU A 79 -15.29 7.30 -9.38
C LEU A 79 -16.70 7.93 -9.41
N GLN A 80 -17.16 8.42 -10.57
CA GLN A 80 -18.50 9.01 -10.71
C GLN A 80 -19.62 7.98 -10.45
N LEU A 81 -19.44 6.75 -10.92
CA LEU A 81 -20.39 5.64 -10.72
C LEU A 81 -20.59 5.32 -9.23
N HIS A 82 -19.50 5.30 -8.47
CA HIS A 82 -19.50 4.79 -7.09
C HIS A 82 -19.43 5.89 -6.01
N LYS A 83 -19.56 7.18 -6.38
CA LYS A 83 -19.48 8.29 -5.41
C LYS A 83 -20.61 8.33 -4.39
N LYS A 84 -21.79 7.77 -4.68
CA LYS A 84 -22.96 7.89 -3.81
C LYS A 84 -22.71 7.11 -2.52
N GLY A 85 -22.77 7.80 -1.38
CA GLY A 85 -22.55 7.18 -0.06
C GLY A 85 -21.11 6.77 0.25
N ASN A 86 -20.13 7.10 -0.59
CA ASN A 86 -18.73 6.76 -0.37
C ASN A 86 -17.85 8.02 -0.28
N PHE A 87 -17.47 8.40 0.95
CA PHE A 87 -16.66 9.58 1.18
C PHE A 87 -15.26 9.49 0.57
N GLY A 88 -14.60 8.33 0.64
CA GLY A 88 -13.25 8.15 0.09
C GLY A 88 -13.21 8.38 -1.42
N ILE A 89 -14.20 7.88 -2.15
CA ILE A 89 -14.37 8.13 -3.59
C ILE A 89 -14.68 9.61 -3.87
N GLN A 90 -15.54 10.23 -3.06
CA GLN A 90 -15.83 11.67 -3.20
C GLN A 90 -14.60 12.53 -2.95
N ASP A 91 -13.75 12.18 -1.97
CA ASP A 91 -12.50 12.89 -1.70
C ASP A 91 -11.50 12.71 -2.85
N SER A 92 -11.35 11.48 -3.35
CA SER A 92 -10.57 11.20 -4.55
C SER A 92 -11.03 12.02 -5.76
N ILE A 93 -12.33 12.20 -5.97
CA ILE A 93 -12.87 13.10 -7.00
C ILE A 93 -12.42 14.54 -6.76
N ARG A 94 -12.51 15.05 -5.52
CA ARG A 94 -12.11 16.42 -5.18
C ARG A 94 -10.63 16.67 -5.45
N ILE A 95 -9.76 15.79 -4.93
CA ILE A 95 -8.30 15.85 -5.10
C ILE A 95 -7.91 15.78 -6.58
N ASN A 96 -8.67 15.01 -7.37
CA ASN A 96 -8.41 14.90 -8.80
C ASN A 96 -8.93 16.09 -9.63
N LYS A 97 -9.65 17.07 -9.09
CA LYS A 97 -9.99 18.28 -9.87
C LYS A 97 -8.74 19.12 -10.10
N THR A 98 -8.70 19.86 -11.21
CA THR A 98 -7.60 20.79 -11.53
C THR A 98 -8.14 22.01 -12.25
N PHE A 99 -7.48 23.14 -12.03
CA PHE A 99 -7.72 24.40 -12.74
C PHE A 99 -6.48 24.84 -13.53
N ASN A 100 -5.48 23.96 -13.67
CA ASN A 100 -4.25 24.27 -14.38
C ASN A 100 -4.52 24.53 -15.87
N ASN A 101 -3.88 25.55 -16.44
CA ASN A 101 -4.04 25.93 -17.84
C ASN A 101 -3.12 25.17 -18.82
N SER A 102 -2.78 23.92 -18.49
CA SER A 102 -2.03 23.02 -19.38
C SER A 102 -2.96 22.19 -20.28
N THR A 103 -2.44 21.60 -21.36
CA THR A 103 -3.19 20.68 -22.23
C THR A 103 -3.87 19.56 -21.44
N ARG A 104 -3.13 18.91 -20.52
CA ARG A 104 -3.70 17.90 -19.60
C ARG A 104 -4.72 18.50 -18.63
N GLY A 105 -4.56 19.76 -18.21
CA GLY A 105 -5.51 20.46 -17.36
C GLY A 105 -6.86 20.72 -18.04
N TYR A 106 -6.87 21.22 -19.28
CA TYR A 106 -8.08 21.34 -20.09
C TYR A 106 -8.72 19.98 -20.37
N ALA A 107 -7.92 19.00 -20.77
CA ALA A 107 -8.42 17.64 -21.00
C ALA A 107 -9.04 17.03 -19.74
N LYS A 108 -8.44 17.22 -18.56
CA LYS A 108 -9.00 16.74 -17.29
C LYS A 108 -10.35 17.40 -17.01
N ARG A 109 -10.49 18.71 -17.21
CA ARG A 109 -11.78 19.41 -17.06
C ARG A 109 -12.85 18.85 -17.99
N PHE A 110 -12.50 18.60 -19.25
CA PHE A 110 -13.38 17.94 -20.21
C PHE A 110 -13.78 16.53 -19.75
N ILE A 111 -12.83 15.71 -19.30
CA ILE A 111 -13.09 14.36 -18.77
C ILE A 111 -14.08 14.42 -17.59
N PHE A 112 -13.87 15.33 -16.64
CA PHE A 112 -14.77 15.51 -15.50
C PHE A 112 -16.17 15.93 -15.94
N PHE A 113 -16.30 16.79 -16.96
CA PHE A 113 -17.59 17.17 -17.52
C PHE A 113 -18.29 15.97 -18.19
N PHE A 114 -17.58 15.27 -19.08
CA PHE A 114 -18.10 14.16 -19.88
C PHE A 114 -18.55 12.97 -19.01
N THR A 115 -17.75 12.61 -18.01
CA THR A 115 -18.05 11.50 -17.10
C THR A 115 -19.20 11.79 -16.13
N ARG A 116 -19.73 13.02 -16.06
CA ARG A 116 -21.01 13.27 -15.37
C ARG A 116 -22.17 12.51 -16.01
N PHE A 117 -22.10 12.29 -17.32
CA PHE A 117 -23.14 11.62 -18.10
C PHE A 117 -22.75 10.19 -18.47
N LEU A 118 -21.45 9.93 -18.69
CA LEU A 118 -20.96 8.66 -19.23
C LEU A 118 -20.07 7.96 -18.22
N HIS A 119 -20.69 7.32 -17.24
CA HIS A 119 -20.02 6.62 -16.15
C HIS A 119 -20.60 5.24 -15.81
N SER A 120 -21.51 4.70 -16.63
CA SER A 120 -21.96 3.31 -16.41
C SER A 120 -20.81 2.33 -16.64
N GLU A 121 -20.93 1.11 -16.09
CA GLU A 121 -19.93 0.05 -16.28
C GLU A 121 -19.66 -0.23 -17.78
N ASN A 122 -20.69 -0.17 -18.63
CA ASN A 122 -20.53 -0.28 -20.09
C ASN A 122 -19.64 0.81 -20.71
N TRP A 123 -19.73 2.06 -20.20
CA TRP A 123 -18.85 3.14 -20.63
C TRP A 123 -17.42 2.97 -20.10
N ILE A 124 -17.25 2.52 -18.85
CA ILE A 124 -15.94 2.19 -18.28
C ILE A 124 -15.24 1.14 -19.15
N GLN A 125 -15.94 0.08 -19.55
CA GLN A 125 -15.40 -0.94 -20.46
C GLN A 125 -15.09 -0.41 -21.86
N ARG A 126 -15.89 0.55 -22.36
CA ARG A 126 -15.60 1.22 -23.63
C ARG A 126 -14.32 2.06 -23.55
N PHE A 127 -14.13 2.82 -22.47
CA PHE A 127 -12.90 3.58 -22.23
C PHE A 127 -11.69 2.65 -22.08
N ASN A 128 -11.86 1.47 -21.44
CA ASN A 128 -10.80 0.46 -21.39
C ASN A 128 -10.40 -0.02 -22.78
N ARG A 129 -11.36 -0.35 -23.65
CA ARG A 129 -11.07 -0.73 -25.05
C ARG A 129 -10.41 0.39 -25.84
N TRP A 130 -10.82 1.65 -25.63
CA TRP A 130 -10.17 2.80 -26.27
C TRP A 130 -8.74 3.00 -25.80
N GLN A 131 -8.47 2.79 -24.51
CA GLN A 131 -7.10 2.73 -23.99
C GLN A 131 -6.31 1.60 -24.65
N GLN A 132 -6.88 0.39 -24.79
CA GLN A 132 -6.19 -0.74 -25.43
C GLN A 132 -5.83 -0.48 -26.90
N TYR A 133 -6.65 0.27 -27.64
CA TYR A 133 -6.30 0.66 -29.01
C TYR A 133 -5.02 1.50 -29.08
N THR A 134 -4.67 2.26 -28.03
CA THR A 134 -3.41 3.02 -28.00
C THR A 134 -2.19 2.12 -27.82
N PHE A 135 -2.35 0.93 -27.25
CA PHE A 135 -1.26 -0.03 -27.05
C PHE A 135 -0.93 -0.83 -28.31
N LYS A 136 -1.92 -1.12 -29.15
CA LYS A 136 -1.87 -2.09 -30.25
C LYS A 136 -0.65 -1.95 -31.17
N THR A 137 -0.30 -0.72 -31.53
CA THR A 137 0.79 -0.45 -32.50
C THR A 137 2.10 -0.05 -31.85
N HIS A 138 2.12 0.17 -30.52
CA HIS A 138 3.29 0.68 -29.82
C HIS A 138 4.43 -0.37 -29.80
N PRO A 139 5.69 0.01 -30.07
CA PRO A 139 6.82 -0.91 -30.13
C PRO A 139 7.00 -1.75 -28.85
N ILE A 140 6.93 -1.12 -27.67
CA ILE A 140 7.03 -1.82 -26.37
C ILE A 140 5.96 -2.91 -26.22
N THR A 141 4.71 -2.62 -26.55
CA THR A 141 3.63 -3.61 -26.51
C THR A 141 3.89 -4.77 -27.47
N LYS A 142 4.44 -4.51 -28.66
CA LYS A 142 4.86 -5.57 -29.59
C LYS A 142 6.00 -6.40 -29.01
N GLY A 143 6.95 -5.77 -28.31
CA GLY A 143 7.99 -6.45 -27.55
C GLY A 143 7.40 -7.40 -26.50
N TYR A 144 6.41 -6.94 -25.73
CA TYR A 144 5.69 -7.79 -24.77
C TYR A 144 4.95 -8.95 -25.43
N LEU A 145 4.31 -8.74 -26.59
CA LEU A 145 3.68 -9.81 -27.35
C LEU A 145 4.70 -10.88 -27.75
N THR A 146 5.83 -10.49 -28.35
CA THR A 146 6.90 -11.42 -28.75
C THR A 146 7.46 -12.15 -27.53
N LEU A 147 7.68 -11.44 -26.42
CA LEU A 147 8.19 -12.00 -25.18
C LEU A 147 7.25 -13.07 -24.62
N LEU A 148 5.96 -12.75 -24.47
CA LEU A 148 4.96 -13.68 -23.94
C LEU A 148 4.68 -14.84 -24.91
N GLN A 149 4.78 -14.63 -26.23
CA GLN A 149 4.72 -15.71 -27.23
C GLN A 149 5.90 -16.68 -27.10
N THR A 150 7.10 -16.15 -26.87
CA THR A 150 8.33 -16.95 -26.74
C THR A 150 8.33 -17.75 -25.44
N ASP A 151 7.99 -17.09 -24.34
CA ASP A 151 7.99 -17.73 -23.03
C ASP A 151 6.79 -18.65 -22.82
N ALA A 152 5.63 -18.32 -23.41
CA ALA A 152 4.37 -19.05 -23.34
C ALA A 152 3.94 -19.45 -21.92
N PRO A 153 3.79 -18.49 -20.97
CA PRO A 153 3.29 -18.82 -19.65
C PRO A 153 1.83 -19.29 -19.70
N ASP A 154 1.47 -20.29 -18.89
CA ASP A 154 0.10 -20.79 -18.78
C ASP A 154 -0.78 -19.80 -18.00
N PHE A 155 -0.17 -19.05 -17.08
CA PHE A 155 -0.83 -18.08 -16.22
C PHE A 155 0.08 -16.87 -15.97
N LEU A 156 -0.48 -15.66 -16.04
CA LEU A 156 0.23 -14.41 -15.78
C LEU A 156 -0.34 -13.73 -14.52
N PHE A 157 0.43 -13.79 -13.43
CA PHE A 157 0.06 -13.25 -12.13
C PHE A 157 0.60 -11.84 -11.91
N PHE A 158 -0.27 -10.87 -11.67
CA PHE A 158 0.07 -9.49 -11.39
C PHE A 158 0.05 -9.22 -9.89
N THR A 159 1.20 -8.84 -9.33
CA THR A 159 1.32 -8.54 -7.89
C THR A 159 0.67 -7.21 -7.51
N HIS A 160 0.40 -6.36 -8.49
CA HIS A 160 -0.28 -5.09 -8.30
C HIS A 160 -1.15 -4.77 -9.53
N GLN A 161 -2.41 -4.41 -9.29
CA GLN A 161 -3.47 -4.22 -10.28
C GLN A 161 -3.69 -2.77 -10.78
N ARG A 162 -2.94 -1.77 -10.28
CA ARG A 162 -3.26 -0.34 -10.52
C ARG A 162 -2.30 0.45 -11.40
N PRO A 163 -0.96 0.28 -11.33
CA PRO A 163 -0.06 1.18 -12.03
C PRO A 163 -0.29 1.10 -13.54
N PRO A 164 -0.39 2.24 -14.24
CA PRO A 164 -0.84 2.25 -15.62
C PRO A 164 0.11 1.56 -16.59
N TYR A 165 1.41 1.49 -16.26
CA TYR A 165 2.43 0.85 -17.09
C TYR A 165 2.33 -0.68 -17.16
N ILE A 166 1.48 -1.33 -16.35
CA ILE A 166 1.18 -2.76 -16.49
C ILE A 166 0.11 -3.04 -17.57
N ALA A 167 -0.68 -2.03 -17.95
CA ALA A 167 -1.79 -2.21 -18.89
C ALA A 167 -1.36 -2.72 -20.29
N PRO A 168 -0.20 -2.31 -20.86
CA PRO A 168 0.25 -2.82 -22.15
C PRO A 168 0.63 -4.31 -22.12
N ILE A 169 1.28 -4.82 -21.07
CA ILE A 169 1.61 -6.25 -20.95
C ILE A 169 0.37 -7.09 -20.65
N LEU A 170 -0.58 -6.55 -19.87
CA LEU A 170 -1.91 -7.14 -19.70
C LEU A 170 -2.65 -7.26 -21.05
N TYR A 171 -2.65 -6.19 -21.84
CA TYR A 171 -3.21 -6.22 -23.19
C TYR A 171 -2.52 -7.27 -24.07
N ALA A 172 -1.19 -7.40 -24.00
CA ALA A 172 -0.46 -8.43 -24.74
C ALA A 172 -0.91 -9.85 -24.33
N ALA A 173 -1.07 -10.11 -23.03
CA ALA A 173 -1.59 -11.38 -22.53
C ALA A 173 -3.02 -11.67 -23.02
N GLU A 174 -3.90 -10.65 -23.03
CA GLU A 174 -5.27 -10.77 -23.57
C GLU A 174 -5.27 -11.15 -25.07
N GLN A 175 -4.39 -10.55 -25.88
CA GLN A 175 -4.31 -10.89 -27.32
C GLN A 175 -3.84 -12.33 -27.55
N LEU A 176 -2.99 -12.84 -26.66
CA LEU A 176 -2.47 -14.21 -26.70
C LEU A 176 -3.37 -15.21 -25.98
N LYS A 177 -4.47 -14.75 -25.37
CA LYS A 177 -5.40 -15.57 -24.57
C LYS A 177 -4.70 -16.28 -23.41
N ILE A 178 -3.66 -15.67 -22.85
CA ILE A 178 -3.00 -16.14 -21.62
C ILE A 178 -3.91 -15.76 -20.45
N THR A 179 -4.21 -16.72 -19.57
CA THR A 179 -5.03 -16.45 -18.38
C THR A 179 -4.29 -15.52 -17.43
N THR A 180 -4.97 -14.48 -16.96
CA THR A 180 -4.41 -13.45 -16.10
C THR A 180 -5.05 -13.43 -14.72
N GLY A 181 -4.25 -13.22 -13.69
CA GLY A 181 -4.72 -13.04 -12.32
C GLY A 181 -4.11 -11.82 -11.66
N ALA A 182 -4.89 -11.08 -10.87
CA ALA A 182 -4.38 -9.92 -10.15
C ALA A 182 -4.58 -10.03 -8.64
N PHE A 183 -3.53 -9.73 -7.89
CA PHE A 183 -3.63 -9.52 -6.45
C PHE A 183 -4.10 -8.11 -6.14
N ILE A 184 -5.18 -8.00 -5.36
CA ILE A 184 -5.68 -6.72 -4.87
C ILE A 184 -4.82 -6.34 -3.65
N PHE A 185 -3.70 -5.67 -3.91
CA PHE A 185 -2.62 -5.57 -2.92
C PHE A 185 -2.88 -4.72 -1.68
N SER A 186 -4.01 -4.01 -1.59
CA SER A 186 -4.33 -3.17 -0.43
C SER A 186 -5.84 -3.05 -0.26
N TRP A 187 -6.28 -3.18 0.99
CA TRP A 187 -7.65 -3.02 1.51
C TRP A 187 -8.31 -1.66 1.25
N ASP A 188 -7.55 -0.58 1.02
CA ASP A 188 -8.12 0.74 0.74
C ASP A 188 -8.44 0.97 -0.74
N ASN A 189 -7.95 0.11 -1.64
CA ASN A 189 -7.97 0.36 -3.08
C ASN A 189 -9.38 0.40 -3.66
N LEU A 190 -10.20 -0.61 -3.35
CA LEU A 190 -11.52 -0.79 -3.98
C LEU A 190 -12.49 0.32 -3.59
N ALA A 191 -12.49 0.70 -2.32
CA ALA A 191 -13.46 1.62 -1.76
C ALA A 191 -13.03 3.10 -1.76
N SER A 192 -11.85 3.45 -2.27
CA SER A 192 -11.39 4.84 -2.24
C SER A 192 -10.66 5.34 -3.49
N LYS A 193 -10.24 4.45 -4.40
CA LYS A 193 -9.34 4.81 -5.51
C LYS A 193 -10.06 4.70 -6.87
N GLY A 194 -9.34 5.08 -7.92
CA GLY A 194 -9.79 4.92 -9.30
C GLY A 194 -9.84 3.46 -9.77
N ARG A 195 -10.20 3.26 -11.03
CA ARG A 195 -10.29 1.93 -11.66
C ARG A 195 -8.91 1.27 -11.80
N MET A 196 -8.86 -0.06 -11.74
CA MET A 196 -7.67 -0.86 -12.07
C MET A 196 -7.12 -0.58 -13.48
N ALA A 197 -5.85 -0.96 -13.69
CA ALA A 197 -5.14 -0.75 -14.95
C ALA A 197 -5.81 -1.45 -16.14
N GLY A 198 -6.45 -2.59 -15.91
CA GLY A 198 -7.29 -3.32 -16.88
C GLY A 198 -8.23 -4.31 -16.19
N ASN A 199 -8.80 -5.23 -16.97
CA ASN A 199 -9.59 -6.35 -16.44
C ASN A 199 -8.71 -7.60 -16.37
N PHE A 200 -9.01 -8.50 -15.45
CA PHE A 200 -8.27 -9.75 -15.26
C PHE A 200 -9.27 -10.92 -15.25
N ASP A 201 -8.78 -12.13 -15.54
CA ASP A 201 -9.63 -13.33 -15.55
C ASP A 201 -9.97 -13.78 -14.14
N VAL A 202 -9.01 -13.66 -13.21
CA VAL A 202 -9.19 -13.98 -11.78
C VAL A 202 -8.59 -12.92 -10.85
N TYR A 203 -9.08 -12.87 -9.62
CA TYR A 203 -8.71 -11.89 -8.61
C TYR A 203 -8.41 -12.56 -7.28
N PHE A 204 -7.31 -12.17 -6.66
CA PHE A 204 -6.89 -12.64 -5.35
C PHE A 204 -7.04 -11.50 -4.33
N VAL A 205 -7.80 -11.75 -3.26
CA VAL A 205 -8.14 -10.75 -2.23
C VAL A 205 -7.82 -11.27 -0.83
N TRP A 206 -7.73 -10.36 0.14
CA TRP A 206 -7.30 -10.73 1.49
C TRP A 206 -8.39 -11.48 2.25
N SER A 207 -9.62 -10.98 2.19
CA SER A 207 -10.73 -11.44 3.03
C SER A 207 -12.03 -11.49 2.25
N ASP A 208 -13.04 -12.12 2.85
CA ASP A 208 -14.42 -12.08 2.34
C ASP A 208 -14.97 -10.65 2.24
N LEU A 209 -14.53 -9.73 3.10
CA LEU A 209 -14.87 -8.32 3.01
C LEU A 209 -14.39 -7.73 1.67
N MET A 210 -13.12 -7.93 1.32
CA MET A 210 -12.60 -7.44 0.04
C MET A 210 -13.24 -8.14 -1.16
N LYS A 211 -13.64 -9.42 -1.03
CA LYS A 211 -14.44 -10.11 -2.06
C LYS A 211 -15.78 -9.41 -2.28
N GLN A 212 -16.50 -9.06 -1.21
CA GLN A 212 -17.76 -8.32 -1.31
C GLN A 212 -17.57 -6.93 -1.91
N GLU A 213 -16.53 -6.20 -1.50
CA GLU A 213 -16.21 -4.90 -2.08
C GLU A 213 -15.87 -5.00 -3.57
N LEU A 214 -15.12 -6.02 -3.98
CA LEU A 214 -14.77 -6.22 -5.38
C LEU A 214 -16.03 -6.43 -6.23
N LEU A 215 -16.97 -7.26 -5.78
CA LEU A 215 -18.26 -7.46 -6.44
C LEU A 215 -19.11 -6.17 -6.46
N GLN A 216 -19.03 -5.34 -5.42
CA GLN A 216 -19.74 -4.06 -5.35
C GLN A 216 -19.20 -3.04 -6.36
N PHE A 217 -17.87 -2.91 -6.48
CA PHE A 217 -17.23 -1.86 -7.30
C PHE A 217 -16.91 -2.32 -8.74
N TYR A 218 -16.96 -3.62 -9.02
CA TYR A 218 -16.64 -4.21 -10.32
C TYR A 218 -17.76 -5.16 -10.74
N SER A 219 -18.91 -4.62 -11.13
CA SER A 219 -20.15 -5.39 -11.34
C SER A 219 -20.12 -6.43 -12.48
N LEU A 220 -19.08 -6.45 -13.30
CA LEU A 220 -18.85 -7.51 -14.31
C LEU A 220 -18.04 -8.70 -13.78
N VAL A 221 -17.39 -8.55 -12.62
CA VAL A 221 -16.65 -9.63 -11.97
C VAL A 221 -17.67 -10.57 -11.32
N ARG A 222 -17.51 -11.88 -11.56
CA ARG A 222 -18.37 -12.91 -10.99
C ARG A 222 -17.72 -13.54 -9.75
N PRO A 223 -18.51 -14.05 -8.78
CA PRO A 223 -17.98 -14.60 -7.53
C PRO A 223 -16.94 -15.71 -7.70
N GLU A 224 -17.07 -16.53 -8.74
CA GLU A 224 -16.14 -17.63 -9.06
C GLU A 224 -14.78 -17.15 -9.60
N GLN A 225 -14.66 -15.88 -9.98
CA GLN A 225 -13.40 -15.27 -10.39
C GLN A 225 -12.57 -14.78 -9.19
N ILE A 226 -13.12 -14.81 -7.97
CA ILE A 226 -12.51 -14.20 -6.78
C ILE A 226 -12.09 -15.26 -5.78
N HIS A 227 -10.80 -15.29 -5.45
CA HIS A 227 -10.19 -16.16 -4.49
C HIS A 227 -9.74 -15.37 -3.25
N VAL A 228 -10.23 -15.77 -2.08
CA VAL A 228 -9.77 -15.23 -0.79
C VAL A 228 -8.52 -16.01 -0.38
N VAL A 229 -7.39 -15.33 -0.25
CA VAL A 229 -6.07 -15.97 -0.03
C VAL A 229 -5.26 -15.35 1.12
N GLY A 230 -5.84 -14.42 1.86
CA GLY A 230 -5.09 -13.62 2.82
C GLY A 230 -4.15 -12.62 2.14
N THR A 231 -3.17 -12.12 2.89
CA THR A 231 -2.19 -11.16 2.37
C THR A 231 -0.76 -11.53 2.72
N PRO A 232 0.14 -11.65 1.74
CA PRO A 232 1.54 -11.91 2.02
C PRO A 232 2.25 -10.64 2.55
N GLN A 233 1.55 -9.51 2.68
CA GLN A 233 2.07 -8.31 3.32
C GLN A 233 2.52 -8.55 4.77
N PHE A 234 1.83 -9.43 5.50
CA PHE A 234 2.10 -9.72 6.91
C PHE A 234 2.89 -11.01 7.12
N GLU A 235 3.07 -11.82 6.08
CA GLU A 235 3.80 -13.09 6.16
C GLU A 235 5.24 -12.92 6.71
N PRO A 236 6.02 -11.87 6.35
CA PRO A 236 7.35 -11.66 6.94
C PRO A 236 7.37 -11.59 8.47
N TYR A 237 6.24 -11.32 9.12
CA TYR A 237 6.13 -11.20 10.58
C TYR A 237 6.19 -12.55 11.30
N VAL A 238 5.91 -13.65 10.60
CA VAL A 238 5.96 -15.01 11.15
C VAL A 238 7.16 -15.82 10.66
N LEU A 239 7.92 -15.30 9.69
CA LEU A 239 9.03 -16.02 9.06
C LEU A 239 10.32 -15.91 9.88
N GLU A 240 10.84 -17.05 10.35
CA GLU A 240 12.00 -17.11 11.25
C GLU A 240 13.24 -16.37 10.73
N ARG A 241 13.49 -16.38 9.41
CA ARG A 241 14.61 -15.66 8.77
C ARG A 241 14.62 -14.14 9.01
N TYR A 242 13.50 -13.56 9.44
CA TYR A 242 13.42 -12.13 9.78
C TYR A 242 13.42 -11.86 11.28
N TYR A 243 13.63 -12.89 12.10
CA TYR A 243 13.59 -12.77 13.55
C TYR A 243 14.75 -11.91 14.04
N SER A 244 14.52 -11.21 15.15
CA SER A 244 15.56 -10.50 15.89
C SER A 244 15.30 -10.72 17.37
N SER A 245 16.36 -10.91 18.16
CA SER A 245 16.20 -11.05 19.61
C SER A 245 15.81 -9.70 20.24
N LYS A 246 15.16 -9.74 21.40
CA LYS A 246 14.83 -8.53 22.16
C LYS A 246 16.11 -7.73 22.48
N THR A 247 17.17 -8.41 22.92
CA THR A 247 18.47 -7.79 23.22
C THR A 247 19.05 -7.07 22.00
N ASP A 248 19.02 -7.69 20.82
CA ASP A 248 19.52 -7.06 19.60
C ASP A 248 18.71 -5.83 19.23
N PHE A 249 17.39 -5.85 19.42
CA PHE A 249 16.52 -4.71 19.17
C PHE A 249 16.87 -3.51 20.06
N PHE A 250 16.97 -3.71 21.38
CA PHE A 250 17.30 -2.62 22.31
C PHE A 250 18.70 -2.08 22.05
N ASN A 251 19.69 -2.95 21.81
CA ASN A 251 21.06 -2.54 21.47
C ASN A 251 21.12 -1.77 20.14
N LYS A 252 20.44 -2.26 19.10
CA LYS A 252 20.48 -1.66 17.75
C LYS A 252 19.95 -0.24 17.72
N PHE A 253 18.89 0.02 18.47
CA PHE A 253 18.25 1.33 18.52
C PHE A 253 18.66 2.18 19.72
N ASP A 254 19.61 1.69 20.54
CA ASP A 254 20.10 2.38 21.73
C ASP A 254 18.94 2.77 22.67
N LEU A 255 18.06 1.79 22.94
CA LEU A 255 16.88 1.92 23.80
C LEU A 255 17.19 1.34 25.19
N ASP A 256 16.61 1.91 26.25
CA ASP A 256 16.75 1.38 27.60
C ASP A 256 15.84 0.14 27.78
N PRO A 257 16.39 -1.06 28.04
CA PRO A 257 15.61 -2.29 28.17
C PRO A 257 14.72 -2.36 29.42
N THR A 258 14.91 -1.44 30.38
CA THR A 258 14.10 -1.34 31.59
C THR A 258 12.84 -0.50 31.41
N LEU A 259 12.76 0.28 30.32
CA LEU A 259 11.65 1.19 30.05
C LEU A 259 10.68 0.61 29.02
N LYS A 260 9.41 1.01 29.15
CA LYS A 260 8.40 0.82 28.10
C LYS A 260 8.75 1.62 26.85
N THR A 261 8.41 1.10 25.67
CA THR A 261 8.79 1.71 24.39
C THR A 261 7.57 2.11 23.56
N ILE A 262 7.44 3.40 23.27
CA ILE A 262 6.44 3.95 22.34
C ILE A 262 7.07 4.03 20.95
N CYS A 263 6.40 3.45 19.94
CA CYS A 263 6.76 3.61 18.53
C CYS A 263 5.77 4.55 17.84
N PHE A 264 6.27 5.66 17.30
CA PHE A 264 5.51 6.48 16.35
C PHE A 264 5.90 6.10 14.92
N SER A 265 4.96 5.61 14.12
CA SER A 265 5.20 5.32 12.69
C SER A 265 4.59 6.42 11.82
N CYS A 266 5.44 7.17 11.13
CA CYS A 266 5.03 8.27 10.26
C CYS A 266 4.42 7.76 8.95
N GLY A 267 3.52 8.55 8.40
CA GLY A 267 3.05 8.42 7.02
C GLY A 267 3.67 9.49 6.12
N ASP A 268 3.44 9.35 4.81
CA ASP A 268 3.88 10.32 3.81
C ASP A 268 3.32 11.74 4.06
N VAL A 269 4.09 12.79 3.78
CA VAL A 269 3.70 14.19 3.97
C VAL A 269 2.39 14.54 3.26
N SER A 270 2.04 13.89 2.14
CA SER A 270 0.79 14.17 1.45
C SER A 270 -0.44 13.77 2.27
N THR A 271 -0.32 12.76 3.13
CA THR A 271 -1.41 12.25 3.99
C THR A 271 -1.24 12.60 5.45
N SER A 272 -0.01 12.78 5.94
CA SER A 272 0.28 12.79 7.38
C SER A 272 1.02 14.04 7.83
N LYS A 273 0.67 15.21 7.29
CA LYS A 273 1.35 16.49 7.53
C LYS A 273 1.58 16.83 9.00
N ASN A 274 0.65 16.42 9.86
CA ASN A 274 0.68 16.70 11.30
C ASN A 274 1.58 15.74 12.11
N ASP A 275 2.23 14.72 11.50
CA ASP A 275 3.14 13.81 12.23
C ASP A 275 4.18 14.53 13.10
N PRO A 276 4.85 15.62 12.65
CA PRO A 276 5.81 16.32 13.48
C PRO A 276 5.16 16.94 14.74
N LEU A 277 3.93 17.43 14.64
CA LEU A 277 3.16 17.95 15.78
C LEU A 277 2.85 16.83 16.79
N TYR A 278 2.52 15.63 16.32
CA TYR A 278 2.25 14.48 17.19
C TYR A 278 3.49 14.00 17.91
N ILE A 279 4.61 13.86 17.19
CA ILE A 279 5.90 13.48 17.76
C ILE A 279 6.33 14.50 18.82
N GLU A 280 6.25 15.79 18.51
CA GLU A 280 6.58 16.86 19.45
C GLU A 280 5.67 16.83 20.69
N THR A 281 4.37 16.59 20.50
CA THR A 281 3.41 16.48 21.59
C THR A 281 3.79 15.36 22.56
N ILE A 282 4.16 14.18 22.04
CA ILE A 282 4.58 13.03 22.84
C ILE A 282 5.91 13.34 23.53
N ALA A 283 6.89 13.89 22.80
CA ALA A 283 8.21 14.21 23.35
C ALA A 283 8.14 15.22 24.51
N LEU A 284 7.32 16.26 24.39
CA LEU A 284 7.07 17.23 25.47
C LEU A 284 6.37 16.59 26.68
N ALA A 285 5.45 15.65 26.44
CA ALA A 285 4.76 14.94 27.51
C ALA A 285 5.70 13.99 28.28
N ILE A 286 6.70 13.41 27.60
CA ILE A 286 7.79 12.64 28.25
C ILE A 286 8.67 13.57 29.09
N GLN A 287 9.16 14.68 28.51
CA GLN A 287 10.03 15.63 29.23
C GLN A 287 9.38 16.28 30.45
N SER A 288 8.07 16.52 30.40
CA SER A 288 7.30 17.07 31.53
C SER A 288 6.88 16.00 32.56
N GLY A 289 7.20 14.72 32.33
CA GLY A 289 6.89 13.62 33.23
C GLY A 289 5.44 13.11 33.16
N ILE A 290 4.60 13.66 32.28
CA ILE A 290 3.18 13.27 32.14
C ILE A 290 3.04 11.83 31.61
N LEU A 291 3.93 11.40 30.72
CA LEU A 291 4.01 10.01 30.23
C LEU A 291 4.99 9.13 31.03
N GLY A 292 5.62 9.68 32.07
CA GLY A 292 6.70 9.01 32.81
C GLY A 292 7.96 8.74 31.97
N ASN A 293 8.83 7.87 32.50
CA ASN A 293 10.07 7.46 31.84
C ASN A 293 9.78 6.33 30.85
N VAL A 294 9.87 6.64 29.56
CA VAL A 294 9.64 5.71 28.45
C VAL A 294 10.65 5.96 27.34
N ASN A 295 10.97 4.93 26.57
CA ASN A 295 11.64 5.11 25.29
C ASN A 295 10.66 5.67 24.26
N LEU A 296 11.14 6.54 23.38
CA LEU A 296 10.42 6.98 22.18
C LEU A 296 11.25 6.69 20.94
N ILE A 297 10.72 5.83 20.07
CA ILE A 297 11.27 5.56 18.74
C ILE A 297 10.32 6.05 17.65
N VAL A 298 10.87 6.75 16.66
CA VAL A 298 10.12 7.23 15.50
C VAL A 298 10.60 6.51 14.25
N ARG A 299 9.69 5.82 13.56
CA ARG A 299 9.93 5.22 12.25
C ARG A 299 9.38 6.14 11.16
N THR A 300 10.22 6.64 10.27
CA THR A 300 9.77 7.53 9.17
C THR A 300 9.01 6.74 8.09
N SER A 301 8.32 7.45 7.20
CA SER A 301 7.73 6.83 6.00
C SER A 301 8.84 6.36 5.05
N PRO A 302 8.72 5.18 4.40
CA PRO A 302 9.67 4.74 3.37
C PRO A 302 9.65 5.62 2.11
N ALA A 303 8.58 6.39 1.90
CA ALA A 303 8.43 7.32 0.78
C ALA A 303 9.14 8.66 1.02
N GLU A 304 9.56 8.93 2.25
CA GLU A 304 10.10 10.21 2.66
C GLU A 304 11.58 10.15 3.00
N THR A 305 12.19 11.32 3.00
CA THR A 305 13.57 11.51 3.40
C THR A 305 13.64 12.10 4.82
N PRO A 306 14.72 11.87 5.60
CA PRO A 306 14.81 12.27 7.00
C PRO A 306 14.68 13.77 7.29
N GLU A 307 14.86 14.63 6.29
CA GLU A 307 14.95 16.09 6.42
C GLU A 307 13.72 16.70 7.06
N ARG A 308 12.54 16.11 6.83
CA ARG A 308 11.26 16.53 7.41
C ARG A 308 11.29 16.60 8.94
N PHE A 309 12.16 15.84 9.59
CA PHE A 309 12.18 15.68 11.04
C PHE A 309 13.50 16.12 11.72
N LEU A 310 14.45 16.70 10.98
CA LEU A 310 15.76 17.10 11.53
C LEU A 310 15.63 18.03 12.73
N TYR A 311 14.73 19.01 12.66
CA TYR A 311 14.51 19.96 13.75
C TYR A 311 13.99 19.26 15.03
N LEU A 312 13.20 18.19 14.91
CA LEU A 312 12.73 17.41 16.07
C LEU A 312 13.85 16.56 16.64
N LYS A 313 14.70 16.00 15.79
CA LYS A 313 15.88 15.25 16.21
C LYS A 313 16.86 16.14 16.99
N GLU A 314 17.05 17.38 16.56
CA GLU A 314 17.87 18.37 17.27
C GLU A 314 17.22 18.82 18.59
N LYS A 315 15.91 19.12 18.57
CA LYS A 315 15.16 19.58 19.75
C LYS A 315 15.01 18.50 20.82
N PHE A 316 14.89 17.24 20.42
CA PHE A 316 14.63 16.10 21.30
C PHE A 316 15.63 14.96 21.03
N PRO A 317 16.90 15.10 21.46
CA PRO A 317 17.97 14.15 21.14
C PRO A 317 17.77 12.75 21.77
N PHE A 318 16.86 12.60 22.73
CA PHE A 318 16.50 11.31 23.32
C PHE A 318 15.65 10.45 22.38
N ILE A 319 15.01 11.04 21.35
CA ILE A 319 14.21 10.29 20.38
C ILE A 319 15.14 9.43 19.53
N LYS A 320 14.86 8.13 19.47
CA LYS A 320 15.54 7.20 18.57
C LYS A 320 14.83 7.17 17.23
N TRP A 321 15.60 7.07 16.14
CA TRP A 321 15.07 7.18 14.78
C TRP A 321 15.34 5.90 13.99
N ASN A 322 14.29 5.36 13.38
CA ASN A 322 14.39 4.29 12.40
C ASN A 322 14.00 4.79 11.01
N TYR A 323 14.97 4.84 10.11
CA TYR A 323 14.74 5.19 8.71
C TYR A 323 14.57 3.92 7.89
N PRO A 324 13.40 3.69 7.26
CA PRO A 324 13.20 2.50 6.44
C PRO A 324 14.21 2.40 5.31
N LYS A 325 14.80 1.23 5.11
CA LYS A 325 15.79 0.99 4.07
C LYS A 325 15.12 0.53 2.78
N TRP A 326 14.43 1.48 2.14
CA TRP A 326 13.81 1.35 0.82
C TRP A 326 14.66 2.06 -0.23
N GLU A 327 15.50 1.30 -0.92
CA GLU A 327 16.54 1.80 -1.81
C GLU A 327 16.00 2.03 -3.21
N LEU A 328 16.34 3.17 -3.81
CA LEU A 328 15.89 3.51 -5.14
C LEU A 328 16.69 2.72 -6.19
N SER A 329 16.05 1.76 -6.85
CA SER A 329 16.69 0.86 -7.80
C SER A 329 16.87 1.47 -9.20
N ARG A 330 16.05 2.45 -9.59
CA ARG A 330 16.09 3.09 -10.91
C ARG A 330 15.76 4.58 -10.82
N GLN A 331 16.62 5.42 -11.41
CA GLN A 331 16.39 6.86 -11.56
C GLN A 331 15.54 7.17 -12.79
N GLY A 332 14.83 8.31 -12.78
CA GLY A 332 14.09 8.80 -13.94
C GLY A 332 12.85 8.00 -14.33
N HIS A 333 12.39 7.07 -13.50
CA HIS A 333 11.12 6.38 -13.69
C HIS A 333 9.94 7.35 -13.48
N GLN A 334 8.87 7.23 -14.27
CA GLN A 334 7.69 8.09 -14.17
C GLN A 334 6.97 8.02 -12.81
N GLU A 335 7.18 6.93 -12.07
CA GLU A 335 6.76 6.75 -10.69
C GLU A 335 7.96 6.35 -9.83
N THR A 336 8.72 7.33 -9.30
CA THR A 336 9.94 7.07 -8.52
C THR A 336 9.69 6.17 -7.30
N TRP A 337 8.55 6.34 -6.63
CA TRP A 337 8.15 5.50 -5.48
C TRP A 337 8.11 4.02 -5.84
N SER A 338 7.62 3.67 -7.04
CA SER A 338 7.49 2.27 -7.44
C SER A 338 8.84 1.57 -7.59
N GLN A 339 9.92 2.33 -7.74
CA GLN A 339 11.29 1.84 -7.88
C GLN A 339 12.05 1.80 -6.56
N ARG A 340 11.41 2.08 -5.42
CA ARG A 340 12.04 1.90 -4.12
C ARG A 340 11.82 0.47 -3.63
N VAL A 341 12.88 -0.27 -3.38
CA VAL A 341 12.84 -1.69 -2.99
C VAL A 341 13.30 -1.85 -1.54
N PRO A 342 12.54 -2.53 -0.68
CA PRO A 342 12.98 -2.77 0.70
C PRO A 342 14.11 -3.78 0.77
N THR A 343 15.08 -3.51 1.64
CA THR A 343 16.09 -4.49 2.04
C THR A 343 15.54 -5.49 3.06
N VAL A 344 16.15 -6.68 3.14
CA VAL A 344 15.88 -7.65 4.21
C VAL A 344 16.05 -7.02 5.60
N GLY A 345 17.07 -6.17 5.76
CA GLY A 345 17.30 -5.46 7.01
C GLY A 345 16.17 -4.51 7.41
N ASP A 346 15.43 -3.93 6.46
CA ASP A 346 14.24 -3.13 6.80
C ASP A 346 13.09 -4.01 7.34
N ILE A 347 12.89 -5.17 6.74
CA ILE A 347 11.87 -6.14 7.18
C ILE A 347 12.16 -6.61 8.61
N MET A 348 13.42 -6.96 8.90
CA MET A 348 13.86 -7.31 10.26
C MET A 348 13.61 -6.17 11.25
N ASN A 349 13.99 -4.93 10.89
CA ASN A 349 13.77 -3.76 11.74
C ASN A 349 12.28 -3.53 12.03
N LEU A 350 11.43 -3.59 11.00
CA LEU A 350 9.99 -3.43 11.16
C LEU A 350 9.39 -4.52 12.04
N ARG A 351 9.75 -5.78 11.80
CA ARG A 351 9.30 -6.91 12.63
C ARG A 351 9.72 -6.74 14.09
N ALA A 352 10.97 -6.34 14.33
CA ALA A 352 11.50 -6.13 15.68
C ALA A 352 10.77 -4.98 16.40
N LEU A 353 10.49 -3.86 15.72
CA LEU A 353 9.66 -2.79 16.27
C LEU A 353 8.29 -3.33 16.69
N LEU A 354 7.59 -4.02 15.77
CA LEU A 354 6.27 -4.58 16.02
C LEU A 354 6.26 -5.58 17.19
N ALA A 355 7.30 -6.40 17.32
CA ALA A 355 7.42 -7.38 18.39
C ALA A 355 7.71 -6.75 19.77
N PHE A 356 8.58 -5.73 19.82
CA PHE A 356 9.20 -5.28 21.07
C PHE A 356 8.80 -3.90 21.56
N CYS A 357 8.13 -3.08 20.76
CA CYS A 357 7.49 -1.86 21.26
C CYS A 357 6.19 -2.20 22.01
N ASP A 358 5.85 -1.40 23.01
CA ASP A 358 4.69 -1.59 23.88
C ASP A 358 3.44 -0.89 23.34
N VAL A 359 3.60 0.27 22.69
CA VAL A 359 2.48 1.06 22.12
C VAL A 359 2.84 1.59 20.74
N PHE A 360 1.88 1.49 19.82
CA PHE A 360 2.01 2.04 18.46
C PHE A 360 1.15 3.28 18.27
N VAL A 361 1.77 4.33 17.75
CA VAL A 361 1.09 5.58 17.39
C VAL A 361 1.25 5.82 15.89
N ASN A 362 0.15 6.04 15.17
CA ASN A 362 0.18 6.33 13.74
C ASN A 362 -1.06 7.10 13.27
N MET A 363 -0.93 7.99 12.30
CA MET A 363 -2.07 8.67 11.69
C MET A 363 -2.73 7.76 10.64
N CYS A 364 -3.83 7.12 11.03
CA CYS A 364 -4.73 6.33 10.16
C CYS A 364 -4.06 5.44 9.10
N SER A 365 -3.03 4.69 9.48
CA SER A 365 -2.19 3.91 8.57
C SER A 365 -2.47 2.40 8.65
N THR A 366 -2.04 1.65 7.62
CA THR A 366 -1.97 0.18 7.68
C THR A 366 -1.16 -0.30 8.87
N MET A 367 -0.18 0.50 9.34
CA MET A 367 0.61 0.25 10.54
C MET A 367 -0.23 -0.09 11.78
N SER A 368 -1.51 0.33 11.81
CA SER A 368 -2.45 -0.12 12.83
C SER A 368 -2.69 -1.64 12.75
N LEU A 369 -2.94 -2.20 11.56
CA LEU A 369 -3.06 -3.65 11.37
C LEU A 369 -1.73 -4.36 11.63
N ASP A 370 -0.60 -3.80 11.18
CA ASP A 370 0.72 -4.37 11.43
C ASP A 370 1.00 -4.55 12.93
N ALA A 371 0.70 -3.53 13.74
CA ALA A 371 0.85 -3.56 15.20
C ALA A 371 -0.13 -4.54 15.86
N ILE A 372 -1.36 -4.60 15.35
CA ILE A 372 -2.37 -5.52 15.85
C ILE A 372 -1.98 -6.99 15.60
N CYS A 373 -1.26 -7.31 14.52
CA CYS A 373 -0.72 -8.67 14.31
C CYS A 373 0.25 -9.14 15.42
N PHE A 374 0.70 -8.23 16.28
CA PHE A 374 1.56 -8.49 17.45
C PHE A 374 0.88 -8.15 18.77
N ASP A 375 -0.46 -8.08 18.77
CA ASP A 375 -1.29 -7.78 19.94
C ASP A 375 -0.95 -6.44 20.60
N LYS A 376 -0.45 -5.47 19.82
CA LYS A 376 -0.03 -4.17 20.35
C LYS A 376 -1.19 -3.19 20.37
N PRO A 377 -1.37 -2.42 21.47
CA PRO A 377 -2.33 -1.33 21.49
C PRO A 377 -1.92 -0.23 20.50
N VAL A 378 -2.93 0.35 19.84
CA VAL A 378 -2.75 1.35 18.79
C VAL A 378 -3.51 2.64 19.13
N VAL A 379 -2.83 3.78 18.96
CA VAL A 379 -3.38 5.12 19.09
C VAL A 379 -3.27 5.86 17.77
N ASN A 380 -4.38 6.41 17.27
CA ASN A 380 -4.40 7.24 16.06
C ASN A 380 -4.69 8.71 16.39
N PRO A 381 -3.69 9.59 16.39
CA PRO A 381 -3.90 11.02 16.49
C PRO A 381 -4.42 11.59 15.17
N VAL A 382 -5.41 12.48 15.29
CA VAL A 382 -6.09 13.20 14.18
C VAL A 382 -6.58 14.56 14.68
N PHE A 383 -5.66 15.50 14.94
CA PHE A 383 -5.98 16.80 15.53
C PHE A 383 -6.61 17.75 14.51
N GLY A 384 -6.25 17.64 13.23
CA GLY A 384 -6.67 18.61 12.23
C GLY A 384 -8.07 18.34 11.71
N ASN A 385 -8.84 19.42 11.54
CA ASN A 385 -10.20 19.39 11.03
C ASN A 385 -10.54 20.72 10.34
N SER A 386 -11.68 20.78 9.64
CA SER A 386 -12.13 21.98 8.93
C SER A 386 -12.34 23.23 9.81
N GLY A 387 -12.34 23.09 11.14
CA GLY A 387 -12.51 24.18 12.09
C GLY A 387 -11.20 24.68 12.72
N ASN A 388 -10.03 24.14 12.34
CA ASN A 388 -8.74 24.64 12.78
C ASN A 388 -7.74 24.78 11.62
N GLU A 389 -6.58 25.39 11.89
CA GLU A 389 -5.56 25.69 10.88
C GLU A 389 -4.65 24.48 10.54
N LEU A 390 -4.87 23.34 11.20
CA LEU A 390 -4.10 22.13 10.95
C LEU A 390 -4.59 21.43 9.68
N TYR A 391 -3.74 20.56 9.13
CA TYR A 391 -4.16 19.72 8.02
C TYR A 391 -5.29 18.78 8.45
N ASP A 392 -6.43 18.81 7.76
CA ASP A 392 -7.65 18.04 8.11
C ASP A 392 -7.49 16.52 7.98
N ASP A 393 -6.72 15.88 8.85
CA ASP A 393 -6.54 14.43 8.89
C ASP A 393 -7.73 13.68 9.51
N GLN A 394 -8.62 14.35 10.25
CA GLN A 394 -9.90 13.75 10.69
C GLN A 394 -10.77 13.31 9.52
N ARG A 395 -10.62 13.89 8.32
CA ARG A 395 -11.33 13.42 7.13
C ARG A 395 -11.05 11.94 6.80
N PHE A 396 -9.88 11.39 7.15
CA PHE A 396 -9.56 9.99 6.87
C PHE A 396 -10.42 9.02 7.68
N LEU A 397 -10.93 9.43 8.85
CA LEU A 397 -11.87 8.63 9.64
C LEU A 397 -13.16 8.29 8.89
N LYS A 398 -13.49 9.04 7.82
CA LYS A 398 -14.68 8.85 6.98
C LYS A 398 -14.43 7.93 5.78
N TYR A 399 -13.19 7.49 5.54
CA TYR A 399 -12.90 6.53 4.47
C TYR A 399 -13.47 5.16 4.83
N ALA A 400 -14.10 4.47 3.88
CA ALA A 400 -14.85 3.23 4.16
C ALA A 400 -14.03 2.17 4.91
N HIS A 401 -12.78 1.97 4.53
CA HIS A 401 -11.88 1.00 5.21
C HIS A 401 -11.56 1.45 6.65
N TYR A 402 -11.32 2.74 6.88
CA TYR A 402 -10.95 3.26 8.20
C TYR A 402 -12.15 3.47 9.12
N GLU A 403 -13.32 3.78 8.58
CA GLU A 403 -14.56 3.87 9.33
C GLU A 403 -14.85 2.55 10.06
N ARG A 404 -14.52 1.39 9.43
CA ARG A 404 -14.61 0.07 10.07
C ARG A 404 -13.62 -0.08 11.23
N VAL A 405 -12.39 0.42 11.08
CA VAL A 405 -11.39 0.44 12.17
C VAL A 405 -11.93 1.25 13.35
N VAL A 406 -12.45 2.46 13.11
CA VAL A 406 -13.02 3.31 14.16
C VAL A 406 -14.21 2.63 14.84
N LYS A 407 -15.16 2.09 14.06
CA LYS A 407 -16.36 1.41 14.57
C LYS A 407 -16.04 0.14 15.36
N SER A 408 -14.97 -0.57 15.01
CA SER A 408 -14.53 -1.77 15.74
C SER A 408 -14.07 -1.45 17.16
N GLY A 409 -13.58 -0.23 17.41
CA GLY A 409 -12.95 0.14 18.67
C GLY A 409 -11.61 -0.55 18.93
N ALA A 410 -11.00 -1.17 17.91
CA ALA A 410 -9.69 -1.83 17.98
C ALA A 410 -8.52 -0.84 18.20
N VAL A 411 -8.75 0.44 17.96
CA VAL A 411 -7.75 1.51 18.10
C VAL A 411 -8.33 2.64 18.96
N ALA A 412 -7.47 3.41 19.63
CA ALA A 412 -7.87 4.66 20.28
C ALA A 412 -7.75 5.82 19.29
N ILE A 413 -8.82 6.60 19.09
CA ILE A 413 -8.79 7.82 18.25
C ILE A 413 -8.58 9.04 19.14
N ALA A 414 -7.51 9.79 18.90
CA ALA A 414 -7.15 10.97 19.67
C ALA A 414 -7.30 12.24 18.83
N LYS A 415 -8.27 13.09 19.17
CA LYS A 415 -8.57 14.34 18.43
C LYS A 415 -7.90 15.58 19.01
N THR A 416 -7.29 15.47 20.19
CA THR A 416 -6.60 16.58 20.87
C THR A 416 -5.31 16.07 21.52
N LYS A 417 -4.45 17.00 21.93
CA LYS A 417 -3.22 16.72 22.68
C LYS A 417 -3.48 15.90 23.94
N GLU A 418 -4.47 16.31 24.73
CA GLU A 418 -4.85 15.66 25.98
C GLU A 418 -5.36 14.24 25.69
N ALA A 419 -6.20 14.09 24.66
CA ALA A 419 -6.71 12.77 24.26
C ALA A 419 -5.57 11.84 23.79
N LEU A 420 -4.55 12.36 23.10
CA LEU A 420 -3.39 11.57 22.67
C LEU A 420 -2.60 11.06 23.87
N ILE A 421 -2.26 11.95 24.80
CA ILE A 421 -1.49 11.59 26.00
C ILE A 421 -2.27 10.58 26.86
N ASN A 422 -3.57 10.83 27.08
CA ASN A 422 -4.43 9.92 27.85
C ASN A 422 -4.55 8.54 27.19
N ALA A 423 -4.69 8.49 25.87
CA ALA A 423 -4.76 7.23 25.13
C ALA A 423 -3.45 6.45 25.17
N ILE A 424 -2.30 7.13 25.15
CA ILE A 424 -0.98 6.50 25.31
C ILE A 424 -0.82 5.94 26.73
N ASN A 425 -1.15 6.71 27.77
CA ASN A 425 -1.10 6.21 29.16
C ASN A 425 -2.03 5.00 29.36
N GLU A 426 -3.26 5.05 28.85
CA GLU A 426 -4.18 3.89 28.90
C GLU A 426 -3.59 2.66 28.18
N ALA A 427 -2.96 2.87 27.02
CA ALA A 427 -2.31 1.79 26.27
C ALA A 427 -1.11 1.19 27.01
N LEU A 428 -0.31 2.01 27.71
CA LEU A 428 0.81 1.56 28.53
C LEU A 428 0.36 0.78 29.77
N GLU A 429 -0.70 1.25 30.44
CA GLU A 429 -1.24 0.63 31.65
C GLU A 429 -2.09 -0.62 31.37
N LYS A 430 -2.87 -0.60 30.28
CA LYS A 430 -3.85 -1.64 29.93
C LYS A 430 -3.65 -2.12 28.48
N PRO A 431 -2.51 -2.76 28.17
CA PRO A 431 -2.15 -3.10 26.80
C PRO A 431 -3.16 -4.04 26.11
N THR A 432 -3.87 -4.87 26.87
CA THR A 432 -4.85 -5.84 26.35
C THR A 432 -6.28 -5.31 26.28
N LEU A 433 -6.53 -4.04 26.65
CA LEU A 433 -7.89 -3.47 26.75
C LEU A 433 -8.71 -3.59 25.45
N ARG A 434 -8.03 -3.58 24.29
CA ARG A 434 -8.67 -3.63 22.97
C ARG A 434 -8.45 -4.96 22.24
N LEU A 435 -7.80 -5.95 22.86
CA LEU A 435 -7.33 -7.16 22.18
C LEU A 435 -8.45 -7.93 21.47
N ASP A 436 -9.59 -8.17 22.12
CA ASP A 436 -10.73 -8.84 21.50
C ASP A 436 -11.27 -8.09 20.25
N LYS A 437 -11.29 -6.75 20.29
CA LYS A 437 -11.72 -5.92 19.16
C LYS A 437 -10.70 -5.94 18.03
N GLN A 438 -9.43 -5.98 18.39
CA GLN A 438 -8.29 -6.07 17.50
C GLN A 438 -8.27 -7.40 16.72
N GLU A 439 -8.46 -8.53 17.41
CA GLU A 439 -8.59 -9.86 16.79
C GLU A 439 -9.78 -9.91 15.82
N LYS A 440 -10.95 -9.38 16.24
CA LYS A 440 -12.14 -9.30 15.37
C LYS A 440 -11.89 -8.43 14.13
N LEU A 441 -11.16 -7.33 14.26
CA LEU A 441 -10.81 -6.46 13.14
C LEU A 441 -9.84 -7.17 12.18
N LEU A 442 -8.81 -7.85 12.67
CA LEU A 442 -7.90 -8.62 11.82
C LEU A 442 -8.66 -9.68 11.03
N LYS A 443 -9.46 -10.50 11.72
CA LYS A 443 -10.27 -11.54 11.06
C LYS A 443 -11.17 -11.00 9.96
N LEU A 444 -11.76 -9.82 10.19
CA LEU A 444 -12.60 -9.15 9.18
C LEU A 444 -11.79 -8.67 7.96
N GLN A 445 -10.62 -8.07 8.19
CA GLN A 445 -9.86 -7.38 7.14
C GLN A 445 -8.93 -8.31 6.37
N VAL A 446 -8.32 -9.28 7.05
CA VAL A 446 -7.21 -10.10 6.56
C VAL A 446 -7.62 -11.54 6.30
N GLY A 447 -8.80 -11.96 6.79
CA GLY A 447 -9.18 -13.38 6.87
C GLY A 447 -8.68 -13.99 8.17
#